data_AF-A0A2A4NKQ2-F1
#
_entry.id   AF-A0A2A4NKQ2-F1
#
_cell.length_a   1.000
_cell.length_b   1.000
_cell.length_c   1.000
_cell.angle_alpha   90.00
_cell.angle_beta   90.00
_cell.angle_gamma   90.00
#
_symmetry.space_group_name_H-M   'P 1'
#
loop_
_entity.id
_entity.type
_entity.pdbx_description
1 polymer ?
#
loop_
_entity_poly.entity_id
_entity_poly.type
_entity_poly.pdbx_seq_one_letter_code
_entity_poly.pdbx_strand_id
1 'polypeptide(L)'
;MIKMKKSNIILASLLVFIAVATIVLNIDFKMNEVAYKDKMEIKVFKLNKYRKDFHVSLEQLKDSMTIKNWDSFIFKSTLYLSSGDAHSMDEFMGSNAVYLNFKIYSDSTALYQAKVWAKKAAISSPNSCLYNDNYARILFELGFVNGAVKYAEIAMENAIKQGGNKTGIYSERLTHFKSFTRGQ
;
A
#
# COMPACT_ATOMS: atom_id res chain seq x y z
N MET A 1 -67.01 -31.56 -16.10
CA MET A 1 -65.61 -32.01 -16.25
C MET A 1 -64.96 -31.17 -17.36
N ILE A 2 -64.17 -30.15 -17.02
CA ILE A 2 -63.59 -29.23 -18.01
C ILE A 2 -62.34 -29.89 -18.61
N LYS A 3 -62.39 -30.32 -19.88
CA LYS A 3 -61.22 -30.81 -20.63
C LYS A 3 -60.35 -29.63 -21.01
N MET A 4 -59.22 -29.44 -20.34
CA MET A 4 -58.20 -28.48 -20.78
C MET A 4 -57.63 -28.86 -22.14
N LYS A 5 -57.48 -27.88 -23.04
CA LYS A 5 -56.81 -28.06 -24.34
C LYS A 5 -55.31 -28.33 -24.11
N LYS A 6 -54.71 -29.23 -24.90
CA LYS A 6 -53.26 -29.57 -24.83
C LYS A 6 -52.34 -28.34 -24.83
N SER A 7 -52.73 -27.26 -25.54
CA SER A 7 -52.02 -25.98 -25.55
C SER A 7 -51.89 -25.34 -24.16
N ASN A 8 -52.92 -25.47 -23.31
CA ASN A 8 -52.92 -24.90 -21.96
C ASN A 8 -52.02 -25.69 -21.01
N ILE A 9 -51.87 -27.00 -21.25
CA ILE A 9 -50.96 -27.86 -20.48
C ILE A 9 -49.50 -27.50 -20.82
N ILE A 10 -49.17 -27.34 -22.10
CA ILE A 10 -47.82 -26.95 -22.55
C ILE A 10 -47.45 -25.57 -22.01
N LEU A 11 -48.39 -24.60 -22.08
CA LEU A 11 -48.17 -23.26 -21.54
C LEU A 11 -47.96 -23.28 -20.02
N ALA A 12 -48.75 -24.06 -19.27
CA ALA A 12 -48.58 -24.20 -17.83
C ALA A 12 -47.23 -24.84 -17.48
N SER A 13 -46.79 -25.88 -18.20
CA SER A 13 -45.48 -26.49 -18.01
C SER A 13 -44.33 -25.53 -18.30
N LEU A 14 -44.44 -24.71 -19.35
CA LEU A 14 -43.43 -23.71 -19.68
C LEU A 14 -43.34 -22.62 -18.60
N LEU A 15 -44.48 -22.14 -18.08
CA LEU A 15 -44.51 -21.15 -17.00
C LEU A 15 -43.90 -21.69 -15.71
N VAL A 16 -44.19 -22.96 -15.36
CA VAL A 16 -43.56 -23.62 -14.21
C VAL A 16 -42.05 -23.74 -14.42
N PHE A 17 -41.59 -24.12 -15.62
CA PHE A 17 -40.16 -24.21 -15.92
C PHE A 17 -39.45 -22.85 -15.78
N ILE A 18 -40.04 -21.78 -16.33
CA ILE A 18 -39.50 -20.41 -16.20
C ILE A 18 -39.46 -19.96 -14.75
N ALA A 19 -40.51 -20.21 -13.98
CA ALA A 19 -40.56 -19.88 -12.56
C ALA A 19 -39.47 -20.61 -11.77
N VAL A 20 -39.30 -21.92 -12.00
CA VAL A 20 -38.24 -22.72 -11.35
C VAL A 20 -36.86 -22.23 -11.75
N ALA A 21 -36.60 -21.99 -13.04
CA ALA A 21 -35.31 -21.47 -13.52
C ALA A 21 -34.97 -20.11 -12.90
N THR A 22 -35.97 -19.22 -12.77
CA THR A 22 -35.81 -17.90 -12.15
C THR A 22 -35.49 -18.00 -10.65
N ILE A 23 -36.12 -18.94 -9.94
CA ILE A 23 -35.83 -19.22 -8.53
C ILE A 23 -34.39 -19.75 -8.37
N VAL A 24 -33.98 -20.71 -9.21
CA VAL A 24 -32.61 -21.27 -9.18
C VAL A 24 -31.57 -20.20 -9.43
N LEU A 25 -31.72 -19.38 -10.48
CA LEU A 25 -30.80 -18.29 -10.78
C LEU A 25 -30.71 -17.25 -9.64
N ASN A 26 -31.84 -16.94 -8.99
CA ASN A 26 -31.87 -16.05 -7.84
C ASN A 26 -31.17 -16.64 -6.60
N ILE A 27 -31.28 -17.96 -6.38
CA ILE A 27 -30.57 -18.65 -5.30
C ILE A 27 -29.06 -18.62 -5.56
N ASP A 28 -28.63 -18.99 -6.78
CA ASP A 28 -27.20 -19.00 -7.16
C ASP A 28 -26.59 -17.59 -7.07
N PHE A 29 -27.32 -16.57 -7.52
CA PHE A 29 -26.89 -15.18 -7.40
C PHE A 29 -26.69 -14.78 -5.93
N LYS A 30 -27.67 -15.07 -5.05
CA LYS A 30 -27.57 -14.76 -3.62
C LYS A 30 -26.44 -15.52 -2.93
N MET A 31 -26.24 -16.80 -3.27
CA MET A 31 -25.14 -17.60 -2.72
C MET A 31 -23.78 -17.01 -3.11
N ASN A 32 -23.62 -16.56 -4.36
CA ASN A 32 -22.40 -15.90 -4.82
C ASN A 32 -22.18 -14.54 -4.14
N GLU A 33 -23.25 -13.77 -3.90
CA GLU A 33 -23.18 -12.51 -3.16
C GLU A 33 -22.71 -12.72 -1.72
N VAL A 34 -23.25 -13.73 -1.03
CA VAL A 34 -22.83 -14.09 0.34
C VAL A 34 -21.36 -14.52 0.38
N ALA A 35 -20.96 -15.43 -0.50
CA ALA A 35 -19.57 -15.89 -0.57
C ALA A 35 -18.57 -14.75 -0.88
N TYR A 36 -18.99 -13.76 -1.67
CA TYR A 36 -18.20 -12.57 -1.93
C TYR A 36 -18.07 -11.67 -0.69
N LYS A 37 -19.18 -11.44 0.02
CA LYS A 37 -19.18 -10.68 1.28
C LYS A 37 -18.28 -11.31 2.33
N ASP A 38 -18.39 -12.62 2.55
CA ASP A 38 -17.54 -13.35 3.50
C ASP A 38 -16.04 -13.20 3.19
N LYS A 39 -15.68 -13.31 1.89
CA LYS A 39 -14.28 -13.09 1.46
C LYS A 39 -13.80 -11.67 1.71
N MET A 40 -14.66 -10.67 1.48
CA MET A 40 -14.36 -9.28 1.76
C MET A 40 -14.19 -9.03 3.26
N GLU A 41 -15.07 -9.57 4.10
CA GLU A 41 -14.98 -9.45 5.56
C GLU A 41 -13.70 -10.08 6.11
N ILE A 42 -13.35 -11.28 5.63
CA ILE A 42 -12.09 -11.94 6.00
C ILE A 42 -10.88 -11.10 5.56
N LYS A 43 -10.92 -10.50 4.36
CA LYS A 43 -9.85 -9.62 3.86
C LYS A 43 -9.70 -8.39 4.77
N VAL A 44 -10.80 -7.70 5.10
CA VAL A 44 -10.81 -6.51 5.94
C VAL A 44 -10.30 -6.84 7.36
N PHE A 45 -10.77 -7.94 7.95
CA PHE A 45 -10.32 -8.38 9.27
C PHE A 45 -8.81 -8.65 9.30
N LYS A 46 -8.29 -9.38 8.31
CA LYS A 46 -6.84 -9.66 8.19
C LYS A 46 -6.04 -8.38 7.99
N LEU A 47 -6.50 -7.46 7.15
CA LEU A 47 -5.84 -6.18 6.91
C LEU A 47 -5.74 -5.34 8.20
N ASN A 48 -6.84 -5.24 8.95
CA ASN A 48 -6.87 -4.53 10.22
C ASN A 48 -5.91 -5.14 11.24
N LYS A 49 -5.81 -6.47 11.29
CA LYS A 49 -4.82 -7.15 12.11
C LYS A 49 -3.39 -6.79 11.70
N TYR A 50 -3.06 -6.89 10.40
CA TYR A 50 -1.72 -6.56 9.90
C TYR A 50 -1.34 -5.10 10.17
N ARG A 51 -2.28 -4.17 10.00
CA ARG A 51 -2.08 -2.76 10.34
C ARG A 51 -1.77 -2.58 11.83
N LYS A 52 -2.55 -3.19 12.71
CA LYS A 52 -2.31 -3.15 14.16
C LYS A 52 -0.94 -3.72 14.51
N ASP A 53 -0.61 -4.89 13.96
CA ASP A 53 0.67 -5.55 14.20
C ASP A 53 1.85 -4.70 13.72
N PHE A 54 1.73 -4.05 12.56
CA PHE A 54 2.71 -3.08 12.06
C PHE A 54 2.96 -1.96 13.06
N HIS A 55 1.92 -1.25 13.50
CA HIS A 55 2.09 -0.13 14.44
C HIS A 55 2.68 -0.58 15.77
N VAL A 56 2.21 -1.72 16.33
CA VAL A 56 2.79 -2.27 17.56
C VAL A 56 4.27 -2.58 17.39
N SER A 57 4.67 -3.21 16.29
CA SER A 57 6.08 -3.53 16.05
C SER A 57 6.95 -2.30 15.82
N LEU A 58 6.40 -1.25 15.22
CA LEU A 58 7.10 0.01 15.02
C LEU A 58 7.32 0.75 16.35
N GLU A 59 6.34 0.75 17.25
CA GLU A 59 6.53 1.30 18.60
C GLU A 59 7.57 0.49 19.39
N GLN A 60 7.51 -0.85 19.36
CA GLN A 60 8.52 -1.70 19.98
C GLN A 60 9.95 -1.43 19.46
N LEU A 61 10.08 -1.17 18.16
CA LEU A 61 11.35 -0.81 17.55
C LEU A 61 11.88 0.54 18.06
N LYS A 62 11.00 1.53 18.23
CA LYS A 62 11.36 2.85 18.79
C LYS A 62 11.75 2.76 20.26
N ASP A 63 11.03 1.95 21.04
CA ASP A 63 11.31 1.74 22.46
C ASP A 63 12.65 1.03 22.68
N SER A 64 12.94 0.03 21.84
CA SER A 64 14.18 -0.74 21.94
C SER A 64 14.62 -1.32 20.60
N MET A 65 15.74 -0.81 20.08
CA MET A 65 16.37 -1.29 18.85
C MET A 65 17.16 -2.58 19.13
N THR A 66 16.49 -3.72 19.06
CA THR A 66 17.09 -5.07 19.14
C THR A 66 16.88 -5.81 17.82
N ILE A 67 17.74 -6.80 17.52
CA ILE A 67 17.59 -7.67 16.33
C ILE A 67 16.19 -8.30 16.30
N LYS A 68 15.69 -8.79 17.44
CA LYS A 68 14.34 -9.36 17.55
C LYS A 68 13.24 -8.37 17.18
N ASN A 69 13.34 -7.13 17.66
CA ASN A 69 12.34 -6.10 17.34
C ASN A 69 12.44 -5.65 15.89
N TRP A 70 13.66 -5.59 15.34
CA TRP A 70 13.91 -5.32 13.93
C TRP A 70 13.30 -6.39 13.02
N ASP A 71 13.58 -7.67 13.27
CA ASP A 71 13.04 -8.79 12.49
C ASP A 71 11.51 -8.83 12.55
N SER A 72 10.94 -8.64 13.74
CA SER A 72 9.49 -8.53 13.97
C SER A 72 8.89 -7.38 13.15
N PHE A 73 9.54 -6.21 13.17
CA PHE A 73 9.12 -5.03 12.43
C PHE A 73 9.17 -5.27 10.91
N ILE A 74 10.27 -5.81 10.37
CA ILE A 74 10.40 -6.10 8.94
C ILE A 74 9.33 -7.08 8.47
N PHE A 75 9.12 -8.16 9.22
CA PHE A 75 8.12 -9.17 8.89
C PHE A 75 6.70 -8.58 8.84
N LYS A 76 6.29 -7.86 9.90
CA LYS A 76 4.93 -7.29 10.00
C LYS A 76 4.72 -6.14 9.01
N SER A 77 5.72 -5.30 8.79
CA SER A 77 5.70 -4.27 7.75
C SER A 77 5.51 -4.89 6.37
N THR A 78 6.19 -5.99 6.07
CA THR A 78 6.06 -6.67 4.77
C THR A 78 4.66 -7.20 4.54
N LEU A 79 4.03 -7.82 5.54
CA LEU A 79 2.65 -8.31 5.45
C LEU A 79 1.65 -7.17 5.20
N TYR A 80 1.78 -6.06 5.94
CA TYR A 80 0.85 -4.95 5.84
C TYR A 80 1.07 -4.09 4.59
N LEU A 81 2.29 -3.58 4.38
CA LEU A 81 2.61 -2.60 3.33
C LEU A 81 2.61 -3.20 1.91
N SER A 82 2.62 -4.53 1.80
CA SER A 82 2.47 -5.24 0.53
C SER A 82 1.01 -5.58 0.19
N SER A 83 0.06 -5.34 1.10
CA SER A 83 -1.37 -5.68 0.91
C SER A 83 -2.08 -4.89 -0.19
N GLY A 84 -1.53 -3.75 -0.59
CA GLY A 84 -2.15 -2.83 -1.57
C GLY A 84 -3.11 -1.81 -0.95
N ASP A 85 -3.52 -2.02 0.31
CA ASP A 85 -4.50 -1.18 1.03
C ASP A 85 -3.85 -0.35 2.16
N ALA A 86 -2.52 -0.28 2.21
CA ALA A 86 -1.79 0.48 3.23
C ALA A 86 -1.89 2.00 3.00
N HIS A 87 -1.95 2.77 4.09
CA HIS A 87 -1.94 4.23 3.99
C HIS A 87 -0.54 4.75 3.64
N SER A 88 -0.46 5.85 2.87
CA SER A 88 0.80 6.47 2.46
C SER A 88 1.67 6.90 3.65
N MET A 89 1.06 7.30 4.76
CA MET A 89 1.78 7.60 6.00
C MET A 89 2.46 6.36 6.58
N ASP A 90 1.80 5.20 6.55
CA ASP A 90 2.37 3.95 7.06
C ASP A 90 3.50 3.46 6.16
N GLU A 91 3.35 3.60 4.84
CA GLU A 91 4.40 3.32 3.86
C GLU A 91 5.63 4.22 4.06
N PHE A 92 5.40 5.51 4.34
CA PHE A 92 6.46 6.45 4.71
C PHE A 92 7.14 6.04 6.02
N MET A 93 6.37 5.73 7.07
CA MET A 93 6.92 5.33 8.37
C MET A 93 7.77 4.06 8.25
N GLY A 94 7.26 3.05 7.53
CA GLY A 94 7.96 1.80 7.29
C GLY A 94 9.28 1.99 6.56
N SER A 95 9.24 2.70 5.43
CA SER A 95 10.44 2.97 4.63
C SER A 95 11.45 3.89 5.34
N ASN A 96 10.98 4.89 6.09
CA ASN A 96 11.85 5.79 6.85
C ASN A 96 12.54 5.05 8.02
N ALA A 97 11.85 4.15 8.72
CA ALA A 97 12.47 3.32 9.76
C ALA A 97 13.61 2.47 9.18
N VAL A 98 13.42 1.89 7.99
CA VAL A 98 14.48 1.14 7.32
C VAL A 98 15.65 2.02 6.92
N TYR A 99 15.38 3.19 6.34
CA TYR A 99 16.43 4.16 6.01
C TYR A 99 17.25 4.54 7.25
N LEU A 100 16.60 4.85 8.38
CA LEU A 100 17.30 5.21 9.62
C LEU A 100 18.14 4.06 10.15
N ASN A 101 17.62 2.82 10.12
CA ASN A 101 18.40 1.64 10.51
C ASN A 101 19.66 1.47 9.65
N PHE A 102 19.52 1.64 8.33
CA PHE A 102 20.67 1.64 7.43
C PHE A 102 21.69 2.74 7.78
N LYS A 103 21.24 3.97 8.09
CA LYS A 103 22.18 5.05 8.46
C LYS A 103 22.94 4.77 9.76
N ILE A 104 22.38 4.00 10.68
CA ILE A 104 23.01 3.69 11.97
C ILE A 104 23.91 2.44 11.86
N TYR A 105 23.41 1.38 11.24
CA TYR A 105 24.05 0.06 11.26
C TYR A 105 24.64 -0.37 9.92
N SER A 106 24.49 0.43 8.87
CA SER A 106 24.86 0.08 7.49
C SER A 106 24.18 -1.19 6.96
N ASP A 107 23.08 -1.62 7.58
CA ASP A 107 22.28 -2.76 7.12
C ASP A 107 21.45 -2.37 5.88
N SER A 108 21.92 -2.81 4.71
CA SER A 108 21.29 -2.55 3.42
C SER A 108 20.23 -3.57 3.03
N THR A 109 20.05 -4.64 3.83
CA THR A 109 19.23 -5.83 3.47
C THR A 109 17.81 -5.45 3.10
N ALA A 110 17.21 -4.50 3.82
CA ALA A 110 15.83 -4.08 3.60
C ALA A 110 15.68 -2.82 2.70
N LEU A 111 16.77 -2.21 2.21
CA LEU A 111 16.69 -0.95 1.48
C LEU A 111 15.89 -1.06 0.17
N TYR A 112 16.02 -2.16 -0.57
CA TYR A 112 15.24 -2.38 -1.79
C TYR A 112 13.74 -2.48 -1.50
N GLN A 113 13.38 -3.11 -0.39
CA GLN A 113 11.98 -3.18 0.05
C GLN A 113 11.47 -1.80 0.49
N ALA A 114 12.29 -1.04 1.22
CA ALA A 114 11.97 0.33 1.61
C ALA A 114 11.79 1.25 0.40
N LYS A 115 12.55 1.06 -0.67
CA LYS A 115 12.38 1.77 -1.96
C LYS A 115 10.97 1.57 -2.50
N VAL A 116 10.44 0.35 -2.46
CA VAL A 116 9.08 0.04 -2.94
C VAL A 116 8.04 0.77 -2.10
N TRP A 117 8.13 0.71 -0.78
CA TRP A 117 7.18 1.40 0.11
C TRP A 117 7.26 2.92 -0.02
N ALA A 118 8.47 3.50 -0.03
CA ALA A 118 8.65 4.93 -0.21
C ALA A 118 8.11 5.44 -1.54
N LYS A 119 8.30 4.67 -2.63
CA LYS A 119 7.72 5.00 -3.95
C LYS A 119 6.20 5.07 -3.89
N LYS A 120 5.54 4.10 -3.23
CA LYS A 120 4.08 4.10 -3.08
C LYS A 120 3.60 5.33 -2.32
N ALA A 121 4.25 5.67 -1.20
CA ALA A 121 3.91 6.87 -0.44
C ALA A 121 4.02 8.16 -1.29
N ALA A 122 5.11 8.30 -2.05
CA ALA A 122 5.32 9.45 -2.92
C ALA A 122 4.30 9.53 -4.07
N ILE A 123 3.91 8.41 -4.66
CA ILE A 123 2.88 8.37 -5.72
C ILE A 123 1.50 8.70 -5.15
N SER A 124 1.15 8.15 -4.00
CA SER A 124 -0.15 8.35 -3.35
C SER A 124 -0.34 9.77 -2.82
N SER A 125 0.74 10.51 -2.55
CA SER A 125 0.67 11.90 -2.12
C SER A 125 1.80 12.73 -2.77
N PRO A 126 1.68 13.05 -4.07
CA PRO A 126 2.76 13.63 -4.88
C PRO A 126 3.15 15.04 -4.42
N ASN A 127 2.26 15.74 -3.71
CA ASN A 127 2.51 17.07 -3.16
C ASN A 127 3.21 17.05 -1.78
N SER A 128 3.46 15.86 -1.21
CA SER A 128 4.15 15.72 0.07
C SER A 128 5.65 15.87 -0.12
N CYS A 129 6.24 16.96 0.38
CA CYS A 129 7.70 17.13 0.38
C CYS A 129 8.39 16.01 1.17
N LEU A 130 7.79 15.59 2.29
CA LEU A 130 8.31 14.52 3.15
C LEU A 130 8.42 13.17 2.42
N TYR A 131 7.40 12.78 1.65
CA TYR A 131 7.37 11.45 1.02
C TYR A 131 8.29 11.39 -0.19
N ASN A 132 8.30 12.45 -1.01
CA ASN A 132 9.22 12.57 -2.14
C ASN A 132 10.68 12.58 -1.64
N ASP A 133 10.96 13.31 -0.57
CA ASP A 133 12.30 13.36 0.03
C ASP A 133 12.74 12.00 0.59
N ASN A 134 11.85 11.29 1.30
CA ASN A 134 12.17 9.96 1.80
C ASN A 134 12.51 8.99 0.67
N TYR A 135 11.73 9.02 -0.41
CA TYR A 135 12.01 8.21 -1.58
C TYR A 135 13.33 8.60 -2.24
N ALA A 136 13.62 9.90 -2.37
CA ALA A 136 14.88 10.40 -2.90
C ALA A 136 16.10 9.92 -2.11
N ARG A 137 16.04 9.97 -0.77
CA ARG A 137 17.09 9.47 0.11
C ARG A 137 17.36 7.99 -0.11
N ILE A 138 16.33 7.16 -0.13
CA ILE A 138 16.48 5.72 -0.36
C ILE A 138 17.03 5.42 -1.76
N LEU A 139 16.59 6.16 -2.79
CA LEU A 139 17.15 6.03 -4.14
C LEU A 139 18.64 6.34 -4.17
N PHE A 140 19.06 7.39 -3.46
CA PHE A 140 20.47 7.80 -3.39
C PHE A 140 21.35 6.72 -2.77
N GLU A 141 20.95 6.18 -1.62
CA GLU A 141 21.71 5.12 -0.92
C GLU A 141 21.78 3.82 -1.74
N LEU A 142 20.81 3.58 -2.63
CA LEU A 142 20.84 2.46 -3.57
C LEU A 142 21.59 2.76 -4.88
N GLY A 143 22.22 3.93 -5.01
CA GLY A 143 22.99 4.34 -6.19
C GLY A 143 22.15 4.85 -7.37
N PHE A 144 20.84 5.02 -7.21
CA PHE A 144 19.95 5.56 -8.25
C PHE A 144 19.97 7.10 -8.25
N VAL A 145 21.16 7.69 -8.46
CA VAL A 145 21.42 9.13 -8.24
C VAL A 145 20.49 10.03 -9.05
N ASN A 146 20.29 9.77 -10.35
CA ASN A 146 19.39 10.59 -11.19
C ASN A 146 17.94 10.56 -10.68
N GLY A 147 17.48 9.40 -10.18
CA GLY A 147 16.17 9.28 -9.56
C GLY A 147 16.09 10.04 -8.23
N ALA A 148 17.14 9.97 -7.42
CA ALA A 148 17.23 10.72 -6.17
C ALA A 148 17.14 12.23 -6.41
N VAL A 149 17.89 12.76 -7.37
CA VAL A 149 17.84 14.18 -7.76
C VAL A 149 16.41 14.58 -8.16
N LYS A 150 15.77 13.82 -9.07
CA LYS A 150 14.40 14.10 -9.52
C LYS A 150 13.41 14.23 -8.37
N TYR A 151 13.41 13.29 -7.42
CA TYR A 151 12.47 13.32 -6.31
C TYR A 151 12.82 14.35 -5.24
N ALA A 152 14.11 14.68 -5.08
CA ALA A 152 14.54 15.79 -4.23
C ALA A 152 14.12 17.16 -4.80
N GLU A 153 14.13 17.34 -6.13
CA GLU A 153 13.58 18.53 -6.80
C GLU A 153 12.09 18.69 -6.51
N ILE A 154 11.31 17.61 -6.69
CA ILE A 154 9.88 17.62 -6.38
C ILE A 154 9.63 17.97 -4.90
N ALA A 155 10.43 17.40 -3.98
CA ALA A 155 10.33 17.71 -2.56
C ALA A 155 10.60 19.19 -2.26
N MET A 156 11.65 19.77 -2.88
CA MET A 156 12.01 21.18 -2.74
C MET A 156 10.93 22.11 -3.30
N GLU A 157 10.44 21.84 -4.52
CA GLU A 157 9.37 22.61 -5.15
C GLU A 157 8.10 22.63 -4.28
N ASN A 158 7.70 21.46 -3.76
CA ASN A 158 6.56 21.34 -2.87
C ASN A 158 6.76 22.10 -1.55
N ALA A 159 7.98 22.07 -0.99
CA ALA A 159 8.29 22.82 0.22
C ALA A 159 8.22 24.35 0.02
N ILE A 160 8.68 24.85 -1.15
CA ILE A 160 8.56 26.26 -1.54
C ILE A 160 7.08 26.65 -1.67
N LYS A 161 6.27 25.85 -2.40
CA LYS A 161 4.84 26.12 -2.61
C LYS A 161 4.05 26.17 -1.30
N GLN A 162 4.45 25.39 -0.30
CA GLN A 162 3.80 25.35 1.02
C GLN A 162 4.24 26.49 1.95
N GLY A 163 5.14 27.39 1.52
CA GLY A 163 5.60 28.53 2.32
C GLY A 163 6.36 28.15 3.59
N GLY A 164 6.94 26.94 3.65
CA GLY A 164 7.49 26.40 4.89
C GLY A 164 8.95 26.76 5.16
N ASN A 165 9.31 27.00 6.43
CA ASN A 165 10.69 27.18 6.93
C ASN A 165 11.63 25.97 6.72
N LYS A 166 11.16 24.87 6.12
CA LYS A 166 11.93 23.62 5.93
C LYS A 166 12.60 23.50 4.56
N THR A 167 12.56 24.55 3.73
CA THR A 167 13.22 24.55 2.40
C THR A 167 14.72 24.29 2.47
N GLY A 168 15.39 24.72 3.55
CA GLY A 168 16.83 24.52 3.75
C GLY A 168 17.28 23.06 3.65
N ILE A 169 16.62 22.16 4.41
CA ILE A 169 16.99 20.74 4.45
C ILE A 169 16.83 20.08 3.07
N TYR A 170 15.76 20.41 2.33
CA TYR A 170 15.53 19.85 1.00
C TYR A 170 16.53 20.41 -0.02
N SER A 171 16.88 21.69 0.07
CA SER A 171 17.87 22.35 -0.80
C SER A 171 19.27 21.80 -0.61
N GLU A 172 19.72 21.64 0.65
CA GLU A 172 21.01 21.04 0.98
C GLU A 172 21.12 19.63 0.43
N ARG A 173 20.06 18.83 0.60
CA ARG A 173 20.03 17.46 0.12
C ARG A 173 20.02 17.37 -1.40
N LEU A 174 19.26 18.23 -2.07
CA LEU A 174 19.28 18.32 -3.53
C LEU A 174 20.68 18.70 -4.04
N THR A 175 21.33 19.66 -3.38
CA THR A 175 22.70 20.09 -3.71
C THR A 175 23.68 18.93 -3.55
N HIS A 176 23.58 18.19 -2.44
CA HIS A 176 24.37 16.99 -2.20
C HIS A 176 24.15 15.95 -3.30
N PHE A 177 22.92 15.59 -3.64
CA PHE A 177 22.68 14.58 -4.69
C PHE A 177 23.21 15.04 -6.06
N LYS A 178 23.08 16.33 -6.40
CA LYS A 178 23.60 16.90 -7.66
C LYS A 178 25.12 16.92 -7.75
N SER A 179 25.86 16.87 -6.64
CA SER A 179 27.33 16.80 -6.72
C SER A 179 27.80 15.44 -7.27
N PHE A 180 27.02 14.38 -7.09
CA PHE A 180 27.33 13.03 -7.59
C PHE A 180 26.92 12.81 -9.04
N THR A 181 26.07 13.67 -9.62
CA THR A 181 25.75 13.63 -11.06
C THR A 181 26.73 14.40 -11.93
N ARG A 182 27.58 15.25 -11.33
CA ARG A 182 28.58 16.07 -12.05
C ARG A 182 29.97 15.42 -12.12
N GLY A 183 30.18 14.32 -11.40
CA GLY A 183 31.43 13.57 -11.35
C GLY A 183 31.42 12.24 -12.12
N GLN A 184 30.37 11.98 -12.90
CA GLN A 184 30.23 10.87 -13.85
C GLN A 184 30.06 11.43 -15.25
#